data_AF-A0A225DL33-F1
#
_entry.id   AF-A0A225DL33-F1
#
_cell.length_a   1.000
_cell.length_b   1.000
_cell.length_c   1.000
_cell.angle_alpha   90.00
_cell.angle_beta   90.00
_cell.angle_gamma   90.00
#
_symmetry.space_group_name_H-M   'P 1'
#
loop_
_entity.id
_entity.type
_entity.pdbx_description
1 polymer ?
#
loop_
_entity_poly.entity_id
_entity_poly.type
_entity_poly.pdbx_seq_one_letter_code
_entity_poly.pdbx_strand_id
1 'polypeptide(L)'
;MASVKKDADGQVVVVAKVLGVERSKAGLKKDDTVTIKYAIPTKPVIGPKPVPLLVQDDVYPAFLNKKGDAFEPAAYGSSFEMTPEAVDGKAEKLGNAVQTVDKLLSVKLDDPKADELKKAVVAIGQGGDGMYMWVRGRLGTEQLSLEAEKDGKRAYLKADEVKEIDARIKFLGRVMYEIDAPR
;
A
#
# COMPACT_ATOMS: atom_id res chain seq x y z
N MET A 1 6.82 5.68 -0.21
CA MET A 1 7.88 6.50 -0.84
C MET A 1 9.20 6.05 -0.22
N ALA A 2 10.16 5.67 -1.06
CA ALA A 2 11.45 5.14 -0.62
C ALA A 2 12.55 6.09 -1.07
N SER A 3 13.48 6.46 -0.18
CA SER A 3 14.69 7.23 -0.50
C SER A 3 15.92 6.34 -0.42
N VAL A 4 16.79 6.40 -1.44
CA VAL A 4 17.95 5.52 -1.58
C VAL A 4 19.22 6.35 -1.50
N LYS A 5 20.11 6.01 -0.57
CA LYS A 5 21.42 6.66 -0.41
C LYS A 5 22.51 5.60 -0.25
N LYS A 6 23.71 5.85 -0.75
CA LYS A 6 24.90 5.08 -0.37
C LYS A 6 25.52 5.71 0.88
N ASP A 7 25.88 4.90 1.87
CA ASP A 7 26.65 5.36 3.02
C ASP A 7 28.17 5.38 2.71
N ALA A 8 28.93 5.93 3.64
CA ALA A 8 30.39 6.09 3.52
C ALA A 8 31.13 4.74 3.42
N ASP A 9 30.49 3.64 3.84
CA ASP A 9 31.04 2.29 3.84
C ASP A 9 30.69 1.51 2.56
N GLY A 10 30.02 2.16 1.60
CA GLY A 10 29.61 1.56 0.33
C GLY A 10 28.36 0.67 0.44
N GLN A 11 27.65 0.71 1.56
CA GLN A 11 26.35 0.07 1.71
C GLN A 11 25.24 0.98 1.17
N VAL A 12 24.18 0.36 0.68
CA VAL A 12 22.95 1.03 0.28
C VAL A 12 22.03 1.10 1.50
N VAL A 13 21.60 2.31 1.82
CA VAL A 13 20.62 2.61 2.86
C VAL A 13 19.35 3.11 2.17
N VAL A 14 18.25 2.41 2.40
CA VAL A 14 16.93 2.73 1.87
C VAL A 14 15.99 3.06 3.00
N VAL A 15 15.42 4.25 3.03
CA VAL A 15 14.34 4.59 3.95
C VAL A 15 13.03 4.47 3.19
N ALA A 16 12.19 3.52 3.57
CA ALA A 16 10.95 3.22 2.86
C ALA A 16 9.74 3.25 3.79
N LYS A 17 8.60 3.65 3.23
CA LYS A 17 7.29 3.58 3.91
C LYS A 17 6.63 2.23 3.62
N VAL A 18 6.19 1.53 4.66
CA VAL A 18 5.49 0.25 4.56
C VAL A 18 4.06 0.48 4.05
N LEU A 19 3.73 -0.07 2.89
CA LEU A 19 2.39 0.04 2.30
C LEU A 19 1.43 -1.04 2.81
N GLY A 20 1.97 -2.20 3.21
CA GLY A 20 1.21 -3.32 3.73
C GLY A 20 2.14 -4.36 4.35
N VAL A 21 1.60 -5.18 5.25
CA VAL A 21 2.34 -6.23 5.95
C VAL A 21 1.53 -7.51 5.86
N GLU A 22 2.11 -8.55 5.27
CA GLU A 22 1.50 -9.88 5.24
C GLU A 22 1.83 -10.66 6.52
N ARG A 23 3.11 -10.66 6.92
CA ARG A 23 3.59 -11.25 8.18
C ARG A 23 4.73 -10.42 8.74
N SER A 24 4.71 -10.21 10.05
CA SER A 24 5.78 -9.48 10.74
C SER A 24 6.00 -10.02 12.14
N LYS A 25 7.24 -10.46 12.41
CA LYS A 25 7.71 -10.76 13.77
C LYS A 25 8.24 -9.51 14.48
N ALA A 26 8.62 -8.50 13.70
CA ALA A 26 9.18 -7.24 14.21
C ALA A 26 8.11 -6.22 14.65
N GLY A 27 6.82 -6.54 14.48
CA GLY A 27 5.71 -5.66 14.84
C GLY A 27 5.44 -4.54 13.82
N LEU A 28 6.05 -4.59 12.63
CA LEU A 28 5.77 -3.66 11.53
C LEU A 28 4.28 -3.57 11.17
N LYS A 29 3.83 -2.35 10.88
CA LYS A 29 2.47 -2.01 10.48
C LYS A 29 2.47 -1.18 9.19
N LYS A 30 1.29 -1.03 8.58
CA LYS A 30 1.09 -0.06 7.50
C LYS A 30 1.50 1.33 8.00
N ASP A 31 2.08 2.10 7.09
CA ASP A 31 2.57 3.47 7.29
C ASP A 31 3.85 3.61 8.14
N ASP A 32 4.37 2.52 8.69
CA ASP A 32 5.67 2.54 9.36
C ASP A 32 6.78 2.95 8.38
N THR A 33 7.76 3.68 8.90
CA THR A 33 8.98 4.01 8.16
C THR A 33 10.08 3.05 8.58
N VAL A 34 10.65 2.34 7.62
CA VAL A 34 11.72 1.37 7.82
C VAL A 34 13.00 1.81 7.14
N THR A 35 14.13 1.57 7.81
CA THR A 35 15.46 1.74 7.23
C THR A 35 16.00 0.37 6.86
N ILE A 36 16.25 0.14 5.58
CA ILE A 36 16.81 -1.08 5.03
C ILE A 36 18.27 -0.83 4.68
N LYS A 37 19.18 -1.70 5.10
CA LYS A 37 20.61 -1.62 4.80
C LYS A 37 21.07 -2.89 4.09
N TYR A 38 21.84 -2.75 3.02
CA TYR A 38 22.48 -3.88 2.33
C TYR A 38 23.68 -3.43 1.50
N ALA A 39 24.63 -4.34 1.26
CA ALA A 39 25.75 -4.09 0.37
C ALA A 39 25.47 -4.62 -1.04
N ILE A 40 25.92 -3.90 -2.07
CA ILE A 40 25.94 -4.39 -3.45
C ILE A 40 27.38 -4.79 -3.78
N PRO A 41 27.67 -6.07 -4.06
CA PRO A 41 29.02 -6.49 -4.43
C PRO A 41 29.43 -5.86 -5.76
N THR A 42 30.64 -5.30 -5.80
CA THR A 42 31.20 -4.66 -7.01
C THR A 42 31.96 -5.64 -7.91
N LYS A 43 32.22 -6.84 -7.42
CA LYS A 43 32.85 -7.94 -8.16
C LYS A 43 31.85 -9.09 -8.29
N PRO A 44 31.91 -9.89 -9.36
CA PRO A 44 31.14 -11.13 -9.44
C PRO A 44 31.52 -12.03 -8.27
N VAL A 45 30.54 -12.39 -7.45
CA VAL A 45 30.72 -13.31 -6.32
C VAL A 45 29.95 -14.59 -6.64
N ILE A 46 30.60 -15.74 -6.48
CA ILE A 46 29.92 -17.04 -6.53
C ILE A 46 29.08 -17.16 -5.26
N GLY A 47 27.76 -17.23 -5.40
CA GLY A 47 26.85 -17.29 -4.26
C GLY A 47 25.42 -16.87 -4.58
N PRO A 48 24.62 -16.58 -3.55
CA PRO A 48 23.26 -16.08 -3.71
C PRO A 48 23.22 -14.82 -4.58
N LYS A 49 22.13 -14.67 -5.35
CA LYS A 49 21.94 -13.51 -6.23
C LYS A 49 22.11 -12.20 -5.43
N PRO A 50 22.89 -11.22 -5.92
CA PRO A 50 23.06 -9.96 -5.21
C PRO A 50 21.73 -9.21 -5.10
N VAL A 51 21.61 -8.43 -4.03
CA VAL A 51 20.45 -7.54 -3.82
C VAL A 51 20.43 -6.49 -4.94
N PRO A 52 19.32 -6.33 -5.68
CA PRO A 52 19.22 -5.29 -6.70
C PRO A 52 19.22 -3.91 -6.05
N LEU A 53 19.72 -2.91 -6.78
CA LEU A 53 19.57 -1.52 -6.37
C LEU A 53 18.09 -1.13 -6.51
N LEU A 54 17.45 -0.84 -5.37
CA LEU A 54 16.06 -0.40 -5.36
C LEU A 54 15.93 0.98 -6.01
N VAL A 55 14.85 1.20 -6.77
CA VAL A 55 14.55 2.49 -7.40
C VAL A 55 13.77 3.37 -6.42
N GLN A 56 14.11 4.66 -6.41
CA GLN A 56 13.39 5.65 -5.60
C GLN A 56 11.91 5.71 -6.01
N ASP A 57 11.02 5.83 -5.03
CA ASP A 57 9.56 5.96 -5.22
C ASP A 57 8.84 4.76 -5.87
N ASP A 58 9.54 3.65 -6.04
CA ASP A 58 8.97 2.39 -6.53
C ASP A 58 8.51 1.47 -5.37
N VAL A 59 7.75 0.43 -5.71
CA VAL A 59 7.14 -0.50 -4.75
C VAL A 59 7.68 -1.90 -4.93
N TYR A 60 8.25 -2.45 -3.86
CA TYR A 60 8.82 -3.80 -3.86
C TYR A 60 8.13 -4.67 -2.81
N PRO A 61 7.89 -5.97 -3.09
CA PRO A 61 7.75 -6.93 -2.02
C PRO A 61 9.07 -6.96 -1.24
N ALA A 62 8.99 -7.18 0.08
CA ALA A 62 10.17 -7.16 0.91
C ALA A 62 10.12 -8.28 1.94
N PHE A 63 11.07 -9.21 1.85
CA PHE A 63 11.32 -10.20 2.89
C PHE A 63 12.56 -9.78 3.68
N LEU A 64 12.33 -9.24 4.88
CA LEU A 64 13.33 -8.53 5.66
C LEU A 64 13.53 -9.15 7.04
N ASN A 65 14.77 -9.14 7.53
CA ASN A 65 15.13 -9.46 8.90
C ASN A 65 15.49 -8.18 9.65
N LYS A 66 15.02 -8.04 10.89
CA LYS A 66 15.41 -6.92 11.76
C LYS A 66 16.79 -7.19 12.36
N LYS A 67 17.70 -6.22 12.27
CA LYS A 67 19.05 -6.25 12.86
C LYS A 67 19.36 -4.91 13.50
N GLY A 68 19.28 -4.87 14.83
CA GLY A 68 19.31 -3.62 15.58
C GLY A 68 18.15 -2.70 15.14
N ASP A 69 18.49 -1.47 14.76
CA ASP A 69 17.53 -0.44 14.34
C ASP A 69 17.27 -0.42 12.83
N ALA A 70 17.90 -1.31 12.07
CA ALA A 70 17.72 -1.42 10.63
C ALA A 70 17.17 -2.80 10.23
N PHE A 71 16.70 -2.90 9.00
CA PHE A 71 16.29 -4.13 8.35
C PHE A 71 17.33 -4.52 7.31
N GLU A 72 17.58 -5.81 7.16
CA GLU A 72 18.43 -6.36 6.11
C GLU A 72 17.63 -7.34 5.24
N PRO A 73 17.96 -7.49 3.95
CA PRO A 73 17.38 -8.49 3.08
C PRO A 73 17.60 -9.90 3.65
N ALA A 74 16.52 -10.60 3.98
CA ALA A 74 16.60 -11.95 4.55
C ALA A 74 16.99 -13.05 3.53
N ALA A 75 16.88 -12.76 2.23
CA ALA A 75 17.07 -13.71 1.13
C ALA A 75 17.88 -13.10 -0.03
N TYR A 76 18.79 -12.16 0.25
CA TYR A 76 19.62 -11.47 -0.75
C TYR A 76 18.77 -10.88 -1.90
N GLY A 77 19.15 -11.08 -3.17
CA GLY A 77 18.37 -10.65 -4.33
C GLY A 77 16.91 -11.08 -4.30
N SER A 78 16.65 -12.28 -3.79
CA SER A 78 15.30 -12.84 -3.67
C SER A 78 14.47 -12.18 -2.57
N SER A 79 15.04 -11.33 -1.70
CA SER A 79 14.23 -10.56 -0.75
C SER A 79 13.27 -9.58 -1.41
N PHE A 80 13.63 -9.12 -2.61
CA PHE A 80 12.85 -8.16 -3.39
C PHE A 80 12.30 -8.76 -4.69
N GLU A 81 12.59 -10.05 -4.91
CA GLU A 81 12.14 -10.82 -6.07
C GLU A 81 11.33 -12.03 -5.58
N MET A 82 10.03 -12.06 -5.84
CA MET A 82 9.27 -13.29 -5.68
C MET A 82 9.61 -14.28 -6.82
N THR A 83 9.91 -15.56 -6.55
CA THR A 83 9.74 -16.63 -7.57
C THR A 83 9.37 -17.99 -6.94
N PRO A 84 8.55 -18.85 -7.60
CA PRO A 84 8.00 -18.76 -8.95
C PRO A 84 6.47 -18.88 -8.99
N GLU A 85 5.73 -17.77 -9.10
CA GLU A 85 4.41 -17.72 -9.75
C GLU A 85 3.94 -16.28 -10.06
N ALA A 86 4.88 -15.35 -10.24
CA ALA A 86 4.60 -14.05 -10.84
C ALA A 86 4.70 -14.15 -12.36
N VAL A 87 3.89 -15.03 -12.95
CA VAL A 87 3.43 -14.85 -14.32
C VAL A 87 2.35 -13.75 -14.23
N ASP A 88 2.45 -12.69 -15.05
CA ASP A 88 1.37 -11.71 -15.31
C ASP A 88 1.29 -10.40 -14.48
N GLY A 89 2.41 -9.89 -13.92
CA GLY A 89 2.43 -8.51 -13.36
C GLY A 89 1.53 -8.30 -12.14
N LYS A 90 1.23 -9.38 -11.38
CA LYS A 90 0.29 -9.36 -10.25
C LYS A 90 0.71 -8.42 -9.11
N ALA A 91 2.01 -8.34 -8.79
CA ALA A 91 2.52 -7.46 -7.74
C ALA A 91 2.39 -5.98 -8.11
N GLU A 92 2.72 -5.64 -9.36
CA GLU A 92 2.53 -4.30 -9.91
C GLU A 92 1.03 -3.94 -9.96
N LYS A 93 0.18 -4.86 -10.43
CA LYS A 93 -1.28 -4.71 -10.39
C LYS A 93 -1.81 -4.47 -8.98
N LEU A 94 -1.30 -5.20 -7.98
CA LEU A 94 -1.67 -5.00 -6.57
C LEU A 94 -1.20 -3.63 -6.08
N GLY A 95 0.06 -3.25 -6.31
CA GLY A 95 0.60 -1.95 -5.92
C GLY A 95 -0.20 -0.79 -6.53
N ASN A 96 -0.50 -0.87 -7.83
CA ASN A 96 -1.32 0.11 -8.54
C ASN A 96 -2.75 0.15 -7.99
N ALA A 97 -3.33 -1.00 -7.66
CA ALA A 97 -4.65 -1.06 -7.05
C ALA A 97 -4.69 -0.42 -5.67
N VAL A 98 -3.69 -0.67 -4.83
CA VAL A 98 -3.55 -0.03 -3.51
C VAL A 98 -3.49 1.48 -3.65
N GLN A 99 -2.63 1.98 -4.54
CA GLN A 99 -2.51 3.42 -4.79
C GLN A 99 -3.80 4.03 -5.31
N THR A 100 -4.53 3.33 -6.19
CA THR A 100 -5.78 3.82 -6.75
C THR A 100 -6.87 3.93 -5.69
N VAL A 101 -7.00 2.93 -4.82
CA VAL A 101 -7.95 2.98 -3.69
C VAL A 101 -7.58 4.08 -2.71
N ASP A 102 -6.30 4.20 -2.31
CA ASP A 102 -5.88 5.25 -1.37
C ASP A 102 -6.07 6.67 -1.97
N LYS A 103 -5.88 6.83 -3.30
CA LYS A 103 -6.23 8.07 -4.02
C LYS A 103 -7.73 8.35 -3.97
N LEU A 104 -8.57 7.35 -4.25
CA LEU A 104 -10.03 7.50 -4.13
C LEU A 104 -10.41 7.92 -2.71
N LEU A 105 -9.80 7.31 -1.69
CA LEU A 105 -10.09 7.62 -0.29
C LEU A 105 -9.61 9.00 0.16
N SER A 106 -8.69 9.63 -0.58
CA SER A 106 -8.18 10.97 -0.27
C SER A 106 -8.76 12.09 -1.15
N VAL A 107 -9.36 11.75 -2.30
CA VAL A 107 -9.89 12.75 -3.23
C VAL A 107 -11.15 13.42 -2.69
N LYS A 108 -11.28 14.73 -2.89
CA LYS A 108 -12.51 15.46 -2.61
C LYS A 108 -13.63 15.03 -3.56
N LEU A 109 -14.87 15.01 -3.08
CA LEU A 109 -16.01 14.52 -3.85
C LEU A 109 -16.42 15.44 -5.00
N ASP A 110 -16.06 16.71 -4.95
CA ASP A 110 -16.26 17.70 -6.00
C ASP A 110 -15.11 17.74 -7.03
N ASP A 111 -14.04 16.96 -6.81
CA ASP A 111 -12.95 16.85 -7.77
C ASP A 111 -13.41 16.07 -9.01
N PRO A 112 -13.17 16.57 -10.24
CA PRO A 112 -13.49 15.87 -11.47
C PRO A 112 -12.88 14.46 -11.57
N LYS A 113 -11.79 14.19 -10.85
CA LYS A 113 -11.12 12.88 -10.82
C LYS A 113 -11.80 11.87 -9.90
N ALA A 114 -12.73 12.29 -9.04
CA ALA A 114 -13.41 11.39 -8.11
C ALA A 114 -14.19 10.30 -8.85
N ASP A 115 -14.86 10.65 -9.95
CA ASP A 115 -15.60 9.69 -10.78
C ASP A 115 -14.68 8.74 -11.55
N GLU A 116 -13.52 9.21 -12.00
CA GLU A 116 -12.52 8.37 -12.67
C GLU A 116 -11.92 7.35 -11.70
N LEU A 117 -11.49 7.82 -10.52
CA LEU A 117 -10.96 6.97 -9.46
C LEU A 117 -12.02 5.96 -8.97
N LYS A 118 -13.28 6.38 -8.87
CA LYS A 118 -14.40 5.50 -8.53
C LYS A 118 -14.49 4.35 -9.53
N LYS A 119 -14.54 4.65 -10.83
CA LYS A 119 -14.62 3.63 -11.89
C LYS A 119 -13.43 2.67 -11.85
N ALA A 120 -12.23 3.20 -11.63
CA ALA A 120 -11.03 2.38 -11.50
C ALA A 120 -11.11 1.43 -10.30
N VAL A 121 -11.54 1.93 -9.13
CA VAL A 121 -11.70 1.12 -7.92
C VAL A 121 -12.80 0.06 -8.07
N VAL A 122 -13.92 0.39 -8.72
CA VAL A 122 -14.96 -0.60 -9.06
C VAL A 122 -14.39 -1.71 -9.95
N ALA A 123 -13.67 -1.35 -11.01
CA ALA A 123 -13.05 -2.32 -11.91
C ALA A 123 -12.04 -3.23 -11.20
N ILE A 124 -11.25 -2.68 -10.27
CA ILE A 124 -10.33 -3.45 -9.42
C ILE A 124 -11.10 -4.41 -8.51
N GLY A 125 -12.14 -3.93 -7.83
CA GLY A 125 -12.97 -4.73 -6.93
C GLY A 125 -13.69 -5.88 -7.65
N GLN A 126 -13.99 -5.72 -8.93
CA GLN A 126 -14.58 -6.77 -9.77
C GLN A 126 -13.52 -7.65 -10.47
N GLY A 127 -12.22 -7.43 -10.22
CA GLY A 127 -11.10 -8.08 -10.91
C GLY A 127 -10.78 -9.52 -10.47
N GLY A 128 -11.56 -10.09 -9.54
CA GLY A 128 -11.40 -11.46 -9.01
C GLY A 128 -11.45 -11.51 -7.48
N ASP A 129 -11.64 -12.70 -6.92
CA ASP A 129 -11.98 -12.94 -5.50
C ASP A 129 -11.00 -12.27 -4.50
N GLY A 130 -9.70 -12.30 -4.79
CA GLY A 130 -8.68 -11.71 -3.91
C GLY A 130 -8.74 -10.18 -3.85
N MET A 131 -8.91 -9.53 -5.01
CA MET A 131 -9.01 -8.06 -5.07
C MET A 131 -10.37 -7.57 -4.59
N TYR A 132 -11.43 -8.33 -4.86
CA TYR A 132 -12.76 -8.07 -4.31
C TYR A 132 -12.73 -7.94 -2.79
N MET A 133 -12.27 -8.99 -2.09
CA MET A 133 -12.24 -9.01 -0.63
C MET A 133 -11.38 -7.88 -0.06
N TRP A 134 -10.23 -7.62 -0.68
CA TRP A 134 -9.33 -6.56 -0.23
C TRP A 134 -9.93 -5.15 -0.43
N VAL A 135 -10.44 -4.82 -1.62
CA VAL A 135 -11.04 -3.50 -1.90
C VAL A 135 -12.27 -3.31 -1.01
N ARG A 136 -13.14 -4.31 -0.93
CA ARG A 136 -14.38 -4.24 -0.14
C ARG A 136 -14.08 -4.03 1.34
N GLY A 137 -13.10 -4.74 1.88
CA GLY A 137 -12.63 -4.56 3.25
C GLY A 137 -12.03 -3.18 3.50
N ARG A 138 -11.17 -2.68 2.60
CA ARG A 138 -10.52 -1.37 2.75
C ARG A 138 -11.53 -0.22 2.74
N LEU A 139 -12.50 -0.25 1.83
CA LEU A 139 -13.57 0.75 1.75
C LEU A 139 -14.51 0.67 2.96
N GLY A 140 -14.82 -0.55 3.42
CA GLY A 140 -15.66 -0.76 4.61
C GLY A 140 -15.03 -0.22 5.89
N THR A 141 -13.72 -0.45 6.11
CA THR A 141 -12.99 0.11 7.25
C THR A 141 -13.01 1.64 7.24
N GLU A 142 -12.87 2.26 6.06
CA GLU A 142 -12.95 3.73 5.94
C GLU A 142 -14.34 4.25 6.28
N GLN A 143 -15.39 3.60 5.75
CA GLN A 143 -16.77 3.99 6.04
C GLN A 143 -17.06 3.90 7.55
N LEU A 144 -16.66 2.79 8.20
CA LEU A 144 -16.83 2.61 9.64
C LEU A 144 -16.06 3.66 10.45
N SER A 145 -14.85 4.03 10.01
CA SER A 145 -14.07 5.08 10.66
C SER A 145 -14.79 6.44 10.58
N LEU A 146 -15.39 6.77 9.44
CA LEU A 146 -16.16 8.01 9.26
C LEU A 146 -17.46 8.01 10.07
N GLU A 147 -18.16 6.88 10.15
CA GLU A 147 -19.34 6.71 11.00
C GLU A 147 -18.98 6.91 12.48
N ALA A 148 -17.89 6.28 12.95
CA ALA A 148 -17.39 6.43 14.31
C ALA A 148 -16.93 7.87 14.61
N GLU A 149 -16.30 8.56 13.66
CA GLU A 149 -15.94 9.97 13.80
C GLU A 149 -17.19 10.85 13.94
N LYS A 150 -18.18 10.63 13.07
CA LYS A 150 -19.44 11.38 13.10
C LYS A 150 -20.15 11.22 14.44
N ASP A 151 -20.24 9.99 14.95
CA ASP A 151 -20.93 9.70 16.20
C ASP A 151 -20.14 10.17 17.42
N GLY A 152 -18.82 9.95 17.44
CA GLY A 152 -17.96 10.32 18.56
C GLY A 152 -17.73 11.83 18.70
N LYS A 153 -17.76 12.58 17.59
CA LYS A 153 -17.52 14.04 17.59
C LYS A 153 -18.78 14.85 17.26
N ARG A 154 -19.96 14.23 17.20
CA ARG A 154 -21.20 14.88 16.73
C ARG A 154 -21.50 16.23 17.37
N ALA A 155 -21.22 16.38 18.66
CA ALA A 155 -21.45 17.62 19.41
C ALA A 155 -20.49 18.77 19.04
N TYR A 156 -19.39 18.47 18.36
CA TYR A 156 -18.32 19.41 18.03
C TYR A 156 -18.18 19.66 16.53
N LEU A 157 -18.82 18.86 15.70
CA LEU A 157 -18.82 19.02 14.25
C LEU A 157 -19.82 20.12 13.85
N LYS A 158 -19.39 20.96 12.92
CA LYS A 158 -20.27 21.92 12.27
C LYS A 158 -21.22 21.21 11.29
N ALA A 159 -22.33 21.86 10.96
CA ALA A 159 -23.35 21.27 10.10
C ALA A 159 -22.85 20.95 8.68
N ASP A 160 -21.90 21.72 8.16
CA ASP A 160 -21.19 21.48 6.90
C ASP A 160 -20.26 20.26 7.00
N GLU A 161 -19.49 20.13 8.07
CA GLU A 161 -18.62 18.97 8.31
C GLU A 161 -19.42 17.66 8.41
N VAL A 162 -20.56 17.67 9.11
CA VAL A 162 -21.47 16.52 9.18
C VAL A 162 -21.98 16.14 7.79
N LYS A 163 -22.36 17.13 6.97
CA LYS A 163 -22.83 16.89 5.60
C LYS A 163 -21.74 16.30 4.71
N GLU A 164 -20.49 16.77 4.84
CA GLU A 164 -19.36 16.22 4.10
C GLU A 164 -19.08 14.76 4.48
N ILE A 165 -19.11 14.45 5.78
CA ILE A 165 -18.95 13.07 6.27
C ILE A 165 -20.08 12.18 5.76
N ASP A 166 -21.35 12.62 5.86
CA ASP A 166 -22.50 11.86 5.35
C ASP A 166 -22.42 11.64 3.83
N ALA A 167 -22.02 12.67 3.08
CA ALA A 167 -21.80 12.54 1.64
C ALA A 167 -20.70 11.52 1.33
N ARG A 168 -19.63 11.49 2.12
CA ARG A 168 -18.53 10.54 1.97
C ARG A 168 -18.93 9.11 2.30
N ILE A 169 -19.63 8.90 3.41
CA ILE A 169 -20.19 7.59 3.79
C ILE A 169 -21.10 7.07 2.66
N LYS A 170 -22.02 7.92 2.17
CA LYS A 170 -22.92 7.55 1.07
C LYS A 170 -22.17 7.24 -0.22
N PHE A 171 -21.12 8.01 -0.53
CA PHE A 171 -20.27 7.76 -1.69
C PHE A 171 -19.58 6.39 -1.59
N LEU A 172 -18.92 6.08 -0.48
CA LEU A 172 -18.24 4.80 -0.26
C LEU A 172 -19.23 3.62 -0.32
N GLY A 173 -20.40 3.77 0.32
CA GLY A 173 -21.48 2.78 0.24
C GLY A 173 -21.92 2.51 -1.20
N ARG A 174 -22.00 3.55 -2.04
CA ARG A 174 -22.31 3.40 -3.47
C ARG A 174 -21.20 2.71 -4.25
N VAL A 175 -19.93 3.03 -4.01
CA VAL A 175 -18.80 2.35 -4.66
C VAL A 175 -18.83 0.86 -4.33
N MET A 176 -19.05 0.53 -3.06
CA MET A 176 -19.13 -0.85 -2.60
C MET A 176 -20.33 -1.60 -3.19
N TYR A 177 -21.49 -0.96 -3.27
CA TYR A 177 -22.65 -1.53 -3.96
C TYR A 177 -22.36 -1.83 -5.44
N GLU A 178 -21.63 -0.95 -6.14
CA GLU A 178 -21.24 -1.16 -7.54
C GLU A 178 -20.19 -2.28 -7.71
N ILE A 179 -19.33 -2.49 -6.71
CA ILE A 179 -18.41 -3.64 -6.67
C ILE A 179 -19.18 -4.95 -6.47
N ASP A 180 -20.17 -4.95 -5.57
CA ASP A 180 -20.99 -6.12 -5.23
C ASP A 180 -22.00 -6.49 -6.33
N ALA A 181 -22.23 -5.58 -7.30
CA ALA A 181 -23.18 -5.79 -8.39
C ALA A 181 -22.71 -6.91 -9.34
N PRO A 182 -23.61 -7.86 -9.71
CA PRO A 182 -23.29 -8.90 -10.67
C PRO A 182 -22.99 -8.31 -12.06
N ARG A 183 -22.06 -8.92 -12.78
CA ARG A 183 -21.70 -8.55 -14.16
C ARG A 183 -22.71 -9.03 -15.19
#